data_AF-A0A3M9LX90-F1
#
_entry.id   AF-A0A3M9LX90-F1
#
_cell.length_a   1.000
_cell.length_b   1.000
_cell.length_c   1.000
_cell.angle_alpha   90.00
_cell.angle_beta   90.00
_cell.angle_gamma   90.00
#
_symmetry.space_group_name_H-M   'P 1'
#
loop_
_entity.id
_entity.type
_entity.pdbx_description
1 polymer ?
#
loop_
_entity_poly.entity_id
_entity_poly.type
_entity_poly.pdbx_seq_one_letter_code
_entity_poly.pdbx_strand_id
1 'polypeptide(L)'
;MFGRSVAALLDAARATPERPPSTAVGIGVRHTAAQNANACRALLTEGESLDRCWRFGILQTLDDYTSVLRRGGPGPAAGVFTNEPPRTGSTQLDAAFAALADHLAARDGWPAPAWASNPSRRTEAWYPAVPVIFRGDAERESPEAFRRRGIFITARSLARA
;
A
#
# COMPACT_ATOMS: atom_id res chain seq x y z
N MET A 1 14.49 -12.21 50.05
CA MET A 1 14.44 -11.99 48.59
C MET A 1 15.49 -12.89 47.94
N PHE A 2 15.16 -14.15 47.67
CA PHE A 2 16.12 -15.13 47.12
C PHE A 2 16.03 -15.15 45.60
N GLY A 3 17.11 -14.72 44.94
CA GLY A 3 17.27 -14.85 43.49
C GLY A 3 17.41 -16.32 43.10
N ARG A 4 16.73 -16.73 42.02
CA ARG A 4 16.80 -18.10 41.51
C ARG A 4 18.26 -18.42 41.12
N SER A 5 18.76 -19.59 41.51
CA SER A 5 20.12 -20.01 41.19
C SER A 5 20.29 -20.24 39.68
N VAL A 6 21.52 -20.08 39.19
CA VAL A 6 21.86 -20.28 37.76
C VAL A 6 21.50 -21.71 37.31
N ALA A 7 21.64 -22.71 38.19
CA ALA A 7 21.21 -24.08 37.90
C ALA A 7 19.70 -24.19 37.64
N ALA A 8 18.87 -23.51 38.44
CA ALA A 8 17.43 -23.50 38.25
C ALA A 8 17.00 -22.73 36.98
N LEU A 9 17.80 -21.78 36.50
CA LEU A 9 17.59 -21.11 35.21
C LEU A 9 17.95 -22.03 34.03
N LEU A 10 19.01 -22.82 34.14
CA LEU A 10 19.45 -23.75 33.09
C LEU A 10 18.50 -24.94 32.91
N ASP A 11 17.96 -25.49 34.00
CA ASP A 11 16.96 -26.57 33.90
C ASP A 11 15.64 -26.08 33.29
N ALA A 12 15.21 -24.85 33.60
CA ALA A 12 14.05 -24.24 32.98
C ALA A 12 14.24 -23.98 31.47
N ALA A 13 15.45 -23.59 31.06
CA ALA A 13 15.78 -23.40 29.65
C ALA A 13 15.77 -24.72 28.85
N ARG A 14 16.21 -25.83 29.46
CA ARG A 14 16.20 -27.17 28.83
C ARG A 14 14.81 -27.81 28.76
N ALA A 15 13.92 -27.47 29.70
CA ALA A 15 12.54 -27.95 29.71
C ALA A 15 11.62 -27.16 28.75
N THR A 16 12.11 -26.07 28.16
CA THR A 16 11.38 -25.33 27.14
C THR A 16 11.56 -26.06 25.81
N PRO A 17 10.50 -26.63 25.21
CA PRO A 17 10.63 -27.21 23.88
C PRO A 17 11.13 -26.12 22.93
N GLU A 18 12.29 -26.36 22.32
CA GLU A 18 12.82 -25.50 21.26
C GLU A 18 11.78 -25.48 20.15
N ARG A 19 11.04 -24.37 20.06
CA ARG A 19 10.11 -24.16 18.96
C ARG A 19 10.98 -24.25 17.70
N PRO A 20 10.69 -25.15 16.75
CA PRO A 20 11.46 -25.18 15.51
C PRO A 20 11.47 -23.76 14.95
N PRO A 21 12.60 -23.30 14.38
CA PRO A 21 12.63 -21.99 13.74
C PRO A 21 11.44 -21.94 12.81
N SER A 22 10.54 -20.97 13.02
CA SER A 22 9.38 -20.79 12.16
C SER A 22 9.91 -20.58 10.75
N THR A 23 9.89 -21.64 9.93
CA THR A 23 10.29 -21.60 8.53
C THR A 23 9.33 -20.77 7.67
N ALA A 24 8.32 -20.17 8.30
CA ALA A 24 7.57 -19.06 7.78
C ALA A 24 7.77 -17.83 8.68
N VAL A 25 8.91 -17.14 8.56
CA VAL A 25 8.82 -15.68 8.61
C VAL A 25 8.13 -15.32 7.30
N GLY A 26 6.79 -15.39 7.30
CA GLY A 26 6.00 -15.14 6.12
C GLY A 26 6.47 -13.83 5.50
N ILE A 27 6.61 -13.79 4.17
CA ILE A 27 6.83 -12.54 3.43
C ILE A 27 5.54 -11.74 3.55
N GLY A 28 5.29 -11.22 4.76
CA GLY A 28 4.06 -10.57 5.13
C GLY A 28 4.03 -9.17 4.55
N VAL A 29 2.86 -8.80 4.08
CA VAL A 29 2.50 -7.41 3.80
C VAL A 29 2.50 -6.65 5.12
N ARG A 30 3.22 -5.51 5.18
CA ARG A 30 3.25 -4.66 6.38
C ARG A 30 1.93 -3.91 6.55
N HIS A 31 1.51 -3.19 5.51
CA HIS A 31 0.16 -2.65 5.42
C HIS A 31 -0.48 -2.96 4.07
N THR A 32 -1.77 -3.27 4.12
CA THR A 32 -2.62 -3.48 2.94
C THR A 32 -3.19 -2.14 2.47
N ALA A 33 -3.63 -2.09 1.21
CA ALA A 33 -4.35 -0.95 0.68
C ALA A 33 -5.60 -0.61 1.52
N ALA A 34 -6.26 -1.61 2.11
CA ALA A 34 -7.41 -1.40 2.99
C ALA A 34 -7.04 -0.74 4.33
N GLN A 35 -5.91 -1.12 4.94
CA GLN A 35 -5.41 -0.45 6.15
C GLN A 35 -5.01 1.00 5.83
N ASN A 36 -4.30 1.22 4.73
CA ASN A 36 -3.86 2.55 4.30
C ASN A 36 -5.05 3.46 3.95
N ALA A 37 -6.13 2.93 3.36
CA ALA A 37 -7.36 3.69 3.14
C ALA A 37 -8.10 4.07 4.43
N ASN A 38 -8.14 3.18 5.44
CA ASN A 38 -8.68 3.53 6.76
C ASN A 38 -7.85 4.63 7.44
N ALA A 39 -6.53 4.58 7.33
CA ALA A 39 -5.65 5.64 7.83
C ALA A 39 -5.94 6.97 7.13
N CYS A 40 -6.12 6.98 5.81
CA CYS A 40 -6.55 8.18 5.08
C CYS A 40 -7.91 8.71 5.56
N ARG A 41 -8.90 7.84 5.82
CA ARG A 41 -10.19 8.28 6.38
C ARG A 41 -10.02 8.99 7.72
N ALA A 42 -9.18 8.45 8.61
CA ALA A 42 -8.90 9.07 9.90
C ALA A 42 -8.25 10.45 9.72
N LEU A 43 -7.20 10.54 8.88
CA LEU A 43 -6.54 11.81 8.55
C LEU A 43 -7.52 12.85 7.99
N LEU A 44 -8.38 12.47 7.04
CA LEU A 44 -9.38 13.39 6.48
C LEU A 44 -10.39 13.85 7.54
N THR A 45 -10.77 12.96 8.47
CA THR A 45 -11.67 13.30 9.59
C THR A 45 -11.01 14.31 10.53
N GLU A 46 -9.69 14.23 10.71
CA GLU A 46 -8.88 15.17 11.48
C GLU A 46 -8.58 16.48 10.73
N GLY A 47 -9.06 16.63 9.49
CA GLY A 47 -8.87 17.83 8.67
C GLY A 47 -7.54 17.89 7.92
N GLU A 48 -6.82 16.77 7.83
CA GLU A 48 -5.56 16.70 7.08
C GLU A 48 -5.77 16.74 5.56
N SER A 49 -4.74 17.19 4.84
CA SER A 49 -4.82 17.42 3.40
C SER A 49 -4.82 16.13 2.57
N LEU A 50 -5.36 16.22 1.34
CA LEU A 50 -5.25 15.16 0.33
C LEU A 50 -3.79 14.84 -0.01
N ASP A 51 -2.89 15.82 0.02
CA ASP A 51 -1.46 15.63 -0.22
C ASP A 51 -0.77 14.81 0.89
N ARG A 52 -1.27 14.92 2.14
CA ARG A 52 -0.83 14.05 3.23
C ARG A 52 -1.32 12.63 3.01
N CYS A 53 -2.59 12.47 2.68
CA CYS A 53 -3.18 11.16 2.37
C CYS A 53 -2.58 10.51 1.12
N TRP A 54 -2.15 11.28 0.12
CA TRP A 54 -1.42 10.77 -1.04
C TRP A 54 -0.11 10.09 -0.61
N ARG A 55 0.66 10.74 0.26
CA ARG A 55 1.93 10.20 0.77
C ARG A 55 1.71 8.98 1.67
N PHE A 56 0.87 9.11 2.71
CA PHE A 56 0.70 8.05 3.70
C PHE A 56 -0.28 6.94 3.29
N GLY A 57 -1.10 7.18 2.27
CA GLY A 57 -2.01 6.19 1.70
C GLY A 57 -1.44 5.54 0.46
N ILE A 58 -1.29 6.33 -0.61
CA ILE A 58 -0.97 5.81 -1.95
C ILE A 58 0.50 5.42 -2.07
N LEU A 59 1.42 6.32 -1.70
CA LEU A 59 2.86 6.03 -1.81
C LEU A 59 3.29 4.96 -0.80
N GLN A 60 2.78 4.98 0.43
CA GLN A 60 3.01 3.88 1.37
C GLN A 60 2.50 2.53 0.86
N THR A 61 1.33 2.48 0.21
CA THR A 61 0.84 1.23 -0.40
C THR A 61 1.77 0.73 -1.51
N LEU A 62 2.33 1.64 -2.31
CA LEU A 62 3.34 1.31 -3.30
C LEU A 62 4.64 0.81 -2.65
N ASP A 63 5.08 1.42 -1.54
CA ASP A 63 6.27 1.01 -0.77
C ASP A 63 6.07 -0.40 -0.19
N ASP A 64 4.88 -0.67 0.39
CA ASP A 64 4.48 -1.98 0.93
C ASP A 64 4.50 -3.05 -0.17
N TYR A 65 3.91 -2.74 -1.33
CA TYR A 65 3.91 -3.62 -2.50
C TYR A 65 5.33 -3.89 -2.98
N THR A 66 6.13 -2.85 -3.18
CA THR A 66 7.50 -2.96 -3.71
C THR A 66 8.41 -3.73 -2.74
N SER A 67 8.22 -3.54 -1.44
CA SER A 67 8.93 -4.29 -0.41
C SER A 67 8.63 -5.78 -0.46
N VAL A 68 7.37 -6.17 -0.64
CA VAL A 68 7.00 -7.59 -0.79
C VAL A 68 7.46 -8.14 -2.14
N LEU A 69 7.31 -7.37 -3.22
CA LEU A 69 7.77 -7.73 -4.56
C LEU A 69 9.25 -8.10 -4.58
N ARG A 70 10.11 -7.26 -3.97
CA ARG A 70 11.55 -7.50 -3.87
C ARG A 70 11.91 -8.78 -3.10
N ARG A 71 11.06 -9.22 -2.17
CA ARG A 71 11.33 -10.38 -1.29
C ARG A 71 10.72 -11.69 -1.80
N GLY A 72 9.57 -11.62 -2.48
CA GLY A 72 8.75 -12.79 -2.80
C GLY A 72 8.09 -12.78 -4.18
N GLY A 73 8.33 -11.75 -5.00
CA GLY A 73 7.76 -11.65 -6.34
C GLY A 73 6.30 -11.17 -6.38
N PRO A 74 5.70 -11.15 -7.59
CA PRO A 74 4.40 -10.50 -7.81
C PRO A 74 3.22 -11.15 -7.08
N GLY A 75 3.22 -12.48 -6.91
CA GLY A 75 2.14 -13.21 -6.25
C GLY A 75 1.92 -12.77 -4.78
N PRO A 76 2.94 -12.87 -3.92
CA PRO A 76 2.86 -12.33 -2.55
C PRO A 76 2.59 -10.82 -2.52
N ALA A 77 3.16 -10.05 -3.45
CA ALA A 77 2.98 -8.59 -3.49
C ALA A 77 1.53 -8.18 -3.80
N ALA A 78 0.85 -8.92 -4.68
CA ALA A 78 -0.58 -8.73 -4.97
C ALA A 78 -1.45 -8.83 -3.70
N GLY A 79 -0.97 -9.51 -2.65
CA GLY A 79 -1.62 -9.60 -1.34
C GLY A 79 -1.89 -8.24 -0.68
N VAL A 80 -1.18 -7.17 -1.06
CA VAL A 80 -1.47 -5.78 -0.61
C VAL A 80 -2.89 -5.34 -1.00
N PHE A 81 -3.43 -5.89 -2.08
CA PHE A 81 -4.70 -5.50 -2.69
C PHE A 81 -5.83 -6.52 -2.51
N THR A 82 -5.62 -7.58 -1.72
CA THR A 82 -6.62 -8.64 -1.47
C THR A 82 -7.94 -8.08 -0.95
N ASN A 83 -7.86 -7.24 0.10
CA ASN A 83 -9.04 -6.64 0.69
C ASN A 83 -9.39 -5.35 -0.04
N GLU A 84 -10.67 -5.19 -0.41
CA GLU A 84 -11.15 -3.94 -0.99
C GLU A 84 -10.90 -2.78 -0.01
N PRO A 85 -10.23 -1.69 -0.44
CA PRO A 85 -10.06 -0.52 0.40
C PRO A 85 -11.42 0.14 0.69
N PRO A 86 -11.80 0.35 1.95
CA PRO A 86 -13.07 0.96 2.26
C PRO A 86 -13.04 2.46 1.87
N ARG A 87 -14.23 3.06 1.67
CA ARG A 87 -14.35 4.44 1.17
C ARG A 87 -13.69 5.45 2.08
N THR A 88 -12.74 6.22 1.55
CA THR A 88 -12.00 7.21 2.35
C THR A 88 -12.84 8.44 2.69
N GLY A 89 -13.92 8.68 1.94
CA GLY A 89 -14.66 9.95 1.95
C GLY A 89 -14.17 10.93 0.88
N SER A 90 -13.07 10.61 0.17
CA SER A 90 -12.55 11.35 -0.97
C SER A 90 -12.61 10.49 -2.23
N THR A 91 -13.29 10.98 -3.27
CA THR A 91 -13.35 10.31 -4.57
C THR A 91 -11.97 10.24 -5.23
N GLN A 92 -11.12 11.24 -5.00
CA GLN A 92 -9.74 11.28 -5.49
C GLN A 92 -8.89 10.13 -4.95
N LEU A 93 -8.89 9.93 -3.62
CA LEU A 93 -8.12 8.86 -2.98
C LEU A 93 -8.68 7.49 -3.32
N ASP A 94 -10.01 7.33 -3.32
CA ASP A 94 -10.65 6.07 -3.70
C ASP A 94 -10.31 5.66 -5.15
N ALA A 95 -10.23 6.65 -6.05
CA ALA A 95 -9.80 6.46 -7.43
C ALA A 95 -8.31 6.12 -7.53
N ALA A 96 -7.45 6.72 -6.70
CA ALA A 96 -6.02 6.42 -6.71
C ALA A 96 -5.69 5.01 -6.22
N PHE A 97 -6.37 4.51 -5.18
CA PHE A 97 -6.19 3.11 -4.76
C PHE A 97 -6.56 2.13 -5.88
N ALA A 98 -7.65 2.38 -6.60
CA ALA A 98 -8.04 1.60 -7.76
C ALA A 98 -7.04 1.70 -8.91
N ALA A 99 -6.58 2.92 -9.23
CA ALA A 99 -5.58 3.16 -10.26
C ALA A 99 -4.25 2.45 -9.96
N LEU A 100 -3.81 2.47 -8.70
CA LEU A 100 -2.57 1.84 -8.27
C LEU A 100 -2.64 0.31 -8.40
N ALA A 101 -3.73 -0.31 -7.93
CA ALA A 101 -3.94 -1.74 -8.05
C ALA A 101 -3.95 -2.20 -9.51
N ASP A 102 -4.72 -1.50 -10.36
CA ASP A 102 -4.84 -1.77 -11.79
C ASP A 102 -3.48 -1.59 -12.52
N HIS A 103 -2.76 -0.51 -12.22
CA HIS A 103 -1.43 -0.26 -12.78
C HIS A 103 -0.43 -1.37 -12.44
N LEU A 104 -0.34 -1.76 -11.17
CA LEU A 104 0.62 -2.77 -10.70
C LEU A 104 0.24 -4.18 -11.16
N ALA A 105 -1.06 -4.48 -11.25
CA ALA A 105 -1.57 -5.72 -11.82
C ALA A 105 -1.13 -5.91 -13.27
N ALA A 106 -1.35 -4.89 -14.10
CA ALA A 106 -0.93 -4.89 -15.49
C ALA A 106 0.60 -4.94 -15.63
N ARG A 107 1.35 -4.18 -14.81
CA ARG A 107 2.82 -4.11 -14.87
C ARG A 107 3.48 -5.43 -14.50
N ASP A 108 3.02 -6.08 -13.44
CA ASP A 108 3.70 -7.21 -12.82
C ASP A 108 3.02 -8.57 -13.09
N GLY A 109 1.99 -8.59 -13.96
CA GLY A 109 1.42 -9.81 -14.52
C GLY A 109 0.52 -10.61 -13.58
N TRP A 110 -0.29 -9.93 -12.76
CA TRP A 110 -1.27 -10.57 -11.87
C TRP A 110 -2.68 -10.00 -12.09
N PRO A 111 -3.77 -10.74 -11.79
CA PRO A 111 -5.12 -10.30 -12.11
C PRO A 111 -5.55 -9.12 -11.23
N ALA A 112 -5.96 -8.01 -11.86
CA ALA A 112 -6.48 -6.84 -11.15
C ALA A 112 -7.74 -7.21 -10.34
N PRO A 113 -7.90 -6.71 -9.11
CA PRO A 113 -9.04 -7.06 -8.28
C PRO A 113 -10.31 -6.38 -8.80
N ALA A 114 -11.45 -7.08 -8.72
CA ALA A 114 -12.72 -6.60 -9.30
C ALA A 114 -13.13 -5.20 -8.79
N TRP A 115 -12.84 -4.89 -7.52
CA TRP A 115 -13.15 -3.59 -6.93
C TRP A 115 -12.40 -2.43 -7.58
N ALA A 116 -11.22 -2.67 -8.17
CA ALA A 116 -10.45 -1.63 -8.87
C ALA A 116 -11.14 -1.18 -10.16
N SER A 117 -11.98 -2.03 -10.75
CA SER A 117 -12.78 -1.72 -11.94
C SER A 117 -14.10 -1.01 -11.63
N ASN A 118 -14.41 -0.75 -10.36
CA ASN A 118 -15.65 -0.09 -9.97
C ASN A 118 -15.74 1.34 -10.56
N PRO A 119 -16.77 1.67 -11.35
CA PRO A 119 -16.88 2.97 -12.03
C PRO A 119 -16.99 4.16 -11.07
N SER A 120 -17.41 3.94 -9.83
CA SER A 120 -17.47 4.97 -8.78
C SER A 120 -16.11 5.31 -8.14
N ARG A 121 -15.02 4.68 -8.58
CA ARG A 121 -13.64 5.01 -8.17
C ARG A 121 -12.95 5.82 -9.28
N ARG A 122 -13.52 6.99 -9.56
CA ARG A 122 -13.06 7.94 -10.58
C ARG A 122 -13.15 9.37 -10.04
N THR A 123 -12.33 10.24 -10.60
CA THR A 123 -12.39 11.69 -10.41
C THR A 123 -12.28 12.39 -11.77
N GLU A 124 -12.49 13.70 -11.83
CA GLU A 124 -12.51 14.44 -13.10
C GLU A 124 -11.12 14.92 -13.50
N ALA A 125 -10.43 15.63 -12.60
CA ALA A 125 -9.07 16.09 -12.83
C ALA A 125 -8.35 16.33 -11.49
N TRP A 126 -7.48 15.39 -11.11
CA TRP A 126 -6.71 15.49 -9.88
C TRP A 126 -5.21 15.35 -10.13
N TYR A 127 -4.43 16.25 -9.54
CA TYR A 127 -3.00 16.42 -9.76
C TYR A 127 -2.24 16.32 -8.42
N PRO A 128 -2.20 15.12 -7.79
CA PRO A 128 -1.64 14.97 -6.44
C PRO A 128 -0.15 15.28 -6.42
N ALA A 129 0.27 16.21 -5.57
CA ALA A 129 1.65 16.67 -5.46
C ALA A 129 2.30 17.09 -6.80
N VAL A 130 1.52 17.50 -7.80
CA VAL A 130 2.02 18.00 -9.10
C VAL A 130 1.89 19.53 -9.15
N PRO A 131 3.01 20.28 -9.15
CA PRO A 131 2.97 21.73 -9.36
C PRO A 131 2.32 22.10 -10.69
N VAL A 132 1.64 23.25 -10.73
CA VAL A 132 0.89 23.71 -11.93
C VAL A 132 1.76 23.70 -13.19
N ILE A 133 3.01 24.14 -13.08
CA ILE A 133 3.98 24.18 -14.18
C ILE A 133 4.28 22.81 -14.81
N PHE A 134 4.01 21.70 -14.11
CA PHE A 134 4.26 20.34 -14.59
C PHE A 134 2.97 19.58 -14.97
N ARG A 135 1.79 20.24 -14.98
CA ARG A 135 0.53 19.54 -15.28
C ARG A 135 0.46 19.02 -16.70
N GLY A 136 0.96 19.78 -17.69
CA GLY A 136 1.03 19.31 -19.08
C GLY A 136 1.93 18.07 -19.24
N ASP A 137 3.00 17.96 -18.46
CA ASP A 137 3.83 16.75 -18.43
C ASP A 137 3.09 15.59 -17.77
N ALA A 138 2.41 15.84 -16.64
CA ALA A 138 1.62 14.83 -15.95
C ALA A 138 0.51 14.25 -16.84
N GLU A 139 -0.21 15.06 -17.62
CA GLU A 139 -1.23 14.59 -18.56
C GLU A 139 -0.66 13.62 -19.61
N ARG A 140 0.51 13.96 -20.13
CA ARG A 140 1.22 13.17 -21.15
C ARG A 140 1.80 11.88 -20.58
N GLU A 141 2.44 11.94 -19.41
CA GLU A 141 3.22 10.85 -18.83
C GLU A 141 2.42 9.88 -17.95
N SER A 142 1.22 10.28 -17.48
CA SER A 142 0.47 9.48 -16.52
C SER A 142 0.25 8.03 -16.97
N PRO A 143 0.44 7.04 -16.09
CA PRO A 143 0.08 5.67 -16.42
C PRO A 143 -1.41 5.57 -16.82
N GLU A 144 -1.72 4.71 -17.77
CA GLU A 144 -3.08 4.61 -18.35
C GLU A 144 -4.16 4.37 -17.28
N ALA A 145 -3.89 3.51 -16.30
CA ALA A 145 -4.81 3.21 -15.20
C ALA A 145 -5.15 4.44 -14.33
N PHE A 146 -4.20 5.37 -14.17
CA PHE A 146 -4.41 6.65 -13.47
C PHE A 146 -5.16 7.63 -14.38
N ARG A 147 -4.70 7.79 -15.63
CA ARG A 147 -5.30 8.71 -16.61
C ARG A 147 -6.78 8.42 -16.84
N ARG A 148 -7.15 7.14 -17.03
CA ARG A 148 -8.55 6.71 -17.22
C ARG A 148 -9.46 7.01 -16.03
N ARG A 149 -8.90 7.31 -14.85
CA ARG A 149 -9.63 7.66 -13.62
C ARG A 149 -9.54 9.15 -13.27
N GLY A 150 -9.02 9.98 -14.18
CA GLY A 150 -8.90 11.43 -14.01
C GLY A 150 -7.76 11.85 -13.08
N ILE A 151 -6.76 10.98 -12.89
CA ILE A 151 -5.61 11.25 -12.02
C ILE A 151 -4.38 11.44 -12.88
N PHE A 152 -3.70 12.56 -12.67
CA PHE A 152 -2.58 12.99 -13.47
C PHE A 152 -1.33 13.14 -12.59
N ILE A 153 -0.34 12.29 -12.86
CA ILE A 153 0.93 12.23 -12.14
C ILE A 153 2.09 12.23 -13.13
N THR A 154 3.23 12.76 -12.72
CA THR A 154 4.48 12.65 -13.50
C THR A 154 5.08 11.26 -13.36
N ALA A 155 5.89 10.80 -14.32
CA ALA A 155 6.50 9.46 -14.27
C ALA A 155 7.29 9.20 -12.96
N ARG A 156 7.97 10.24 -12.45
CA ARG A 156 8.73 10.20 -11.19
C ARG A 156 7.87 9.98 -9.93
N SER A 157 6.56 10.22 -10.00
CA SER A 157 5.68 10.17 -8.82
C SER A 157 5.54 8.76 -8.25
N LEU A 158 5.67 7.71 -9.09
CA LEU A 158 5.66 6.30 -8.66
C LEU A 158 7.07 5.68 -8.61
N ALA A 159 8.10 6.41 -9.02
CA ALA A 159 9.46 5.87 -9.08
C ALA A 159 10.22 5.90 -7.73
N ARG A 160 9.64 6.50 -6.68
CA ARG A 160 10.31 6.75 -5.39
C ARG A 160 10.02 5.69 -4.29
N ALA A 161 9.71 4.45 -4.64
CA ALA A 161 9.41 3.35 -3.70
C ALA A 161 10.46 2.22 -3.69
#